data_AF-A0A936TP48-F1
#
_entry.id   AF-A0A936TP48-F1
#
_cell.length_a   1.000
_cell.length_b   1.000
_cell.length_c   1.000
_cell.angle_alpha   90.00
_cell.angle_beta   90.00
_cell.angle_gamma   90.00
#
_symmetry.space_group_name_H-M   'P 1'
#
loop_
_entity.id
_entity.type
_entity.pdbx_description
1 polymer ?
#
loop_
_entity_poly.entity_id
_entity_poly.type
_entity_poly.pdbx_seq_one_letter_code
_entity_poly.pdbx_strand_id
1 'polypeptide(L)'
;MLLPVAAAPHAETQARVVTSSEEDNLWQASFSPDDRWVSFNAVNKINMAGTSTIYVVPASGGNWIRITEGKHWDDVPRWSPDGKTIYFVSNRTGFLNVWGIHFNSKTGKPVGDPFRVTVFGGPVQLHPIGISMISVGANRLLVNLVESSGNIWVLENVDR
;
A
#
# COMPACT_ATOMS: atom_id res chain seq x y z
N MET A 1 -24.68 -2.99 -5.33
CA MET A 1 -24.87 -4.32 -5.94
C MET A 1 -23.49 -4.97 -6.10
N LEU A 2 -23.11 -5.88 -5.19
CA LEU A 2 -21.89 -6.67 -5.32
C LEU A 2 -22.14 -7.69 -6.44
N LEU A 3 -21.28 -7.75 -7.46
CA LEU A 3 -21.33 -8.85 -8.43
C LEU A 3 -20.77 -10.10 -7.72
N PRO A 4 -21.58 -11.13 -7.41
CA PRO A 4 -21.02 -12.38 -6.92
C PRO A 4 -20.14 -12.98 -8.02
N VAL A 5 -19.04 -13.63 -7.63
CA VAL A 5 -18.23 -14.43 -8.55
C VAL A 5 -19.12 -15.54 -9.09
N ALA A 6 -19.65 -15.37 -10.30
CA ALA A 6 -20.73 -16.19 -10.86
C ALA A 6 -20.33 -17.67 -11.07
N ALA A 7 -19.03 -17.95 -11.21
CA ALA A 7 -18.45 -19.29 -11.15
C ALA A 7 -16.94 -19.20 -10.87
N ALA A 8 -16.46 -19.91 -9.85
CA ALA A 8 -15.05 -20.15 -9.60
C ALA A 8 -14.82 -21.67 -9.61
N PRO A 9 -14.65 -22.30 -10.79
CA PRO A 9 -14.71 -23.76 -10.96
C PRO A 9 -13.60 -24.53 -10.22
N HIS A 10 -12.57 -23.82 -9.76
CA HIS A 10 -11.46 -24.36 -8.97
C HIS A 10 -11.46 -23.86 -7.52
N ALA A 11 -12.51 -23.18 -7.06
CA ALA A 11 -12.67 -22.77 -5.68
C ALA A 11 -13.72 -23.66 -5.00
N GLU A 12 -13.30 -24.39 -3.97
CA GLU A 12 -14.24 -25.04 -3.05
C GLU A 12 -14.82 -23.94 -2.13
N THR A 13 -16.14 -23.74 -2.19
CA THR A 13 -16.97 -22.80 -1.39
C THR A 13 -17.10 -21.33 -1.85
N GLN A 14 -18.28 -20.78 -1.51
CA GLN A 14 -18.82 -19.47 -1.91
C GLN A 14 -17.81 -18.32 -1.70
N ALA A 15 -17.67 -17.46 -2.72
CA ALA A 15 -17.02 -16.17 -2.57
C ALA A 15 -17.68 -15.38 -1.43
N ARG A 16 -16.89 -15.07 -0.38
CA ARG A 16 -17.35 -14.26 0.75
C ARG A 16 -16.63 -12.92 0.78
N VAL A 17 -17.33 -11.90 1.24
CA VAL A 17 -16.75 -10.58 1.50
C VAL A 17 -16.04 -10.63 2.85
N VAL A 18 -14.73 -10.34 2.88
CA VAL A 18 -13.96 -10.24 4.14
C VAL A 18 -14.25 -8.92 4.85
N THR A 19 -14.34 -7.82 4.10
CA THR A 19 -14.73 -6.49 4.59
C THR A 19 -15.20 -5.60 3.43
N SER A 20 -15.94 -4.54 3.74
CA SER A 20 -16.44 -3.55 2.78
C SER A 20 -16.61 -2.18 3.45
N SER A 21 -16.51 -1.10 2.67
CA SER A 21 -16.82 0.26 3.11
C SER A 21 -17.78 0.93 2.13
N GLU A 22 -18.78 1.63 2.68
CA GLU A 22 -19.66 2.50 1.89
C GLU A 22 -18.94 3.79 1.46
N GLU A 23 -17.98 4.26 2.26
CA GLU A 23 -17.29 5.53 2.07
C GLU A 23 -15.93 5.40 1.35
N ASP A 24 -15.29 4.23 1.47
CA ASP A 24 -13.92 4.03 1.02
C ASP A 24 -13.79 2.95 -0.06
N ASN A 25 -12.86 3.17 -0.98
CA ASN A 25 -12.34 2.14 -1.85
C ASN A 25 -11.22 1.37 -1.12
N LEU A 26 -11.29 0.04 -1.17
CA LEU A 26 -10.35 -0.84 -0.48
C LEU A 26 -9.46 -1.53 -1.52
N TRP A 27 -8.16 -1.29 -1.45
CA TRP A 27 -7.21 -1.75 -2.47
C TRP A 27 -6.00 -2.48 -1.87
N GLN A 28 -5.20 -3.09 -2.75
CA GLN A 28 -3.90 -3.66 -2.44
C GLN A 28 -3.89 -4.70 -1.31
N ALA A 29 -4.99 -5.42 -1.14
CA ALA A 29 -5.15 -6.41 -0.08
C ALA A 29 -4.04 -7.49 -0.13
N SER A 30 -3.54 -7.90 1.04
CA SER A 30 -2.50 -8.91 1.18
C SER A 30 -2.66 -9.68 2.49
N PHE A 31 -2.63 -11.01 2.41
CA PHE A 31 -2.61 -11.89 3.58
C PHE A 31 -1.30 -11.74 4.36
N SER A 32 -1.40 -11.83 5.68
CA SER A 32 -0.25 -12.09 6.54
C SER A 32 0.29 -13.49 6.27
N PRO A 33 1.58 -13.77 6.55
CA PRO A 33 2.18 -15.08 6.27
C PRO A 33 1.55 -16.25 7.03
N ASP A 34 0.82 -15.96 8.11
CA ASP A 34 0.10 -16.93 8.93
C ASP A 34 -1.41 -17.00 8.59
N ASP A 35 -1.84 -16.35 7.50
CA ASP A 35 -3.23 -16.29 7.01
C ASP A 35 -4.26 -15.75 8.01
N ARG A 36 -3.83 -15.15 9.13
CA ARG A 36 -4.75 -14.63 10.15
C ARG A 36 -5.24 -13.22 9.88
N TRP A 37 -4.49 -12.43 9.12
CA TRP A 37 -4.77 -11.02 8.87
C TRP A 37 -4.73 -10.70 7.39
N VAL A 38 -5.49 -9.70 6.99
CA VAL A 38 -5.42 -9.09 5.65
C VAL A 38 -5.12 -7.61 5.83
N SER A 39 -4.00 -7.14 5.30
CA SER A 39 -3.70 -5.71 5.19
C SER A 39 -4.24 -5.16 3.89
N PHE A 40 -4.69 -3.90 3.88
CA PHE A 40 -5.14 -3.20 2.68
C PHE A 40 -5.02 -1.69 2.91
N ASN A 41 -5.09 -0.90 1.84
CA ASN A 41 -5.27 0.54 1.97
C ASN A 41 -6.73 0.92 1.71
N ALA A 42 -7.19 1.94 2.45
CA ALA A 42 -8.50 2.56 2.25
C ALA A 42 -8.31 4.01 1.79
N VAL A 43 -9.04 4.36 0.74
CA VAL A 43 -9.04 5.70 0.14
C VAL A 43 -10.49 6.16 0.00
N ASN A 44 -10.79 7.36 0.49
CA ASN A 44 -12.15 7.89 0.41
C ASN A 44 -12.62 8.00 -1.06
N LYS A 45 -13.85 7.56 -1.34
CA LYS A 45 -14.42 7.50 -2.70
C LYS A 45 -14.58 8.87 -3.35
N ILE A 46 -14.79 9.92 -2.55
CA ILE A 46 -15.03 11.28 -3.04
C ILE A 46 -13.69 12.02 -3.13
N ASN A 47 -12.85 11.93 -2.10
CA ASN A 47 -11.55 12.60 -2.06
C ASN A 47 -10.39 11.64 -2.37
N MET A 48 -10.35 11.13 -3.60
CA MET A 48 -9.37 10.12 -4.03
C MET A 48 -7.92 10.61 -4.03
N ALA A 49 -7.68 11.93 -4.00
CA ALA A 49 -6.34 12.53 -3.96
C ALA A 49 -5.90 12.94 -2.54
N GLY A 50 -6.76 12.76 -1.53
CA GLY A 50 -6.53 13.26 -0.17
C GLY A 50 -5.49 12.44 0.61
N THR A 51 -5.93 11.30 1.13
CA THR A 51 -5.09 10.41 1.94
C THR A 51 -5.40 8.96 1.60
N SER A 52 -4.40 8.11 1.78
CA SER A 52 -4.54 6.65 1.73
C SER A 52 -4.05 6.12 3.07
N THR A 53 -4.88 5.34 3.76
CA THR A 53 -4.57 4.85 5.10
C THR A 53 -4.49 3.34 5.09
N ILE A 54 -3.50 2.79 5.80
CA ILE A 54 -3.35 1.33 5.91
C ILE A 54 -4.16 0.83 7.09
N TYR A 55 -4.87 -0.26 6.84
CA TYR A 55 -5.64 -0.99 7.83
C TYR A 55 -5.31 -2.49 7.74
N VAL A 56 -5.66 -3.22 8.79
CA VAL A 56 -5.73 -4.68 8.79
C VAL A 56 -7.11 -5.14 9.20
N VAL A 57 -7.52 -6.31 8.74
CA VAL A 57 -8.76 -6.99 9.18
C VAL A 57 -8.43 -8.45 9.46
N PRO A 58 -9.08 -9.11 10.43
CA PRO A 58 -8.97 -10.55 10.55
C PRO A 58 -9.35 -11.22 9.23
N ALA A 59 -8.61 -12.25 8.81
CA ALA A 59 -8.91 -12.98 7.58
C ALA A 59 -10.30 -13.63 7.62
N SER A 60 -10.79 -13.98 8.80
CA SER A 60 -12.18 -14.43 9.04
C SER A 60 -13.24 -13.35 8.77
N GLY A 61 -12.83 -12.09 8.57
CA GLY A 61 -13.70 -10.92 8.51
C GLY A 61 -13.92 -10.28 9.88
N GLY A 62 -14.64 -9.15 9.89
CA GLY A 62 -14.95 -8.38 11.09
C GLY A 62 -14.44 -6.94 11.01
N ASN A 63 -14.25 -6.32 12.17
CA ASN A 63 -13.80 -4.94 12.25
C ASN A 63 -12.32 -4.83 11.88
N TRP A 64 -12.04 -3.93 10.96
CA TRP A 64 -10.69 -3.54 10.62
C TRP A 64 -10.06 -2.61 11.68
N ILE A 65 -8.73 -2.60 11.73
CA ILE A 65 -7.91 -1.87 12.69
C ILE A 65 -6.98 -0.95 11.91
N ARG A 66 -6.94 0.32 12.31
CA ARG A 66 -6.07 1.33 11.71
C ARG A 66 -4.61 1.06 12.04
N ILE A 67 -3.75 1.06 11.01
CA ILE A 67 -2.31 0.87 11.15
C ILE A 67 -1.54 2.18 10.99
N THR A 68 -1.96 3.06 10.08
CA THR A 68 -1.34 4.38 9.90
C THR A 68 -2.29 5.53 10.24
N GLU A 69 -1.73 6.70 10.57
CA GLU A 69 -2.50 7.85 11.07
C GLU A 69 -3.44 8.49 10.03
N GLY A 70 -3.29 8.16 8.75
CA GLY A 70 -4.07 8.72 7.63
C GLY A 70 -3.93 10.22 7.46
N LYS A 71 -2.71 10.74 7.65
CA LYS A 71 -2.32 12.12 7.32
C LYS A 71 -1.53 12.21 6.02
N HIS A 72 -1.17 11.07 5.46
CA HIS A 72 -0.27 10.92 4.32
C HIS A 72 -0.90 9.98 3.30
N TRP A 73 -0.25 9.88 2.14
CA TRP A 73 -0.54 8.81 1.20
C TRP A 73 0.26 7.57 1.59
N ASP A 74 -0.38 6.63 2.29
CA ASP A 74 0.20 5.33 2.66
C ASP A 74 -0.41 4.21 1.79
N ASP A 75 0.41 3.50 1.02
CA ASP A 75 -0.07 2.60 -0.02
C ASP A 75 0.75 1.31 -0.12
N VAL A 76 0.16 0.30 -0.78
CA VAL A 76 0.77 -1.00 -1.10
C VAL A 76 1.34 -1.71 0.15
N PRO A 77 0.50 -2.02 1.16
CA PRO A 77 0.97 -2.71 2.36
C PRO A 77 1.40 -4.15 2.03
N ARG A 78 2.57 -4.54 2.55
CA ARG A 78 3.15 -5.88 2.40
C ARG A 78 3.75 -6.36 3.71
N TRP A 79 3.45 -7.59 4.08
CA TRP A 79 3.95 -8.20 5.31
C TRP A 79 5.41 -8.62 5.17
N SER A 80 6.19 -8.47 6.24
CA SER A 80 7.42 -9.22 6.39
C SER A 80 7.11 -10.72 6.48
N PRO A 81 7.99 -11.62 6.02
CA PRO A 81 7.74 -13.06 6.06
C PRO A 81 7.54 -13.64 7.47
N ASP A 82 8.04 -12.95 8.49
CA ASP A 82 7.81 -13.31 9.90
C ASP A 82 6.51 -12.74 10.48
N GLY A 83 5.76 -11.95 9.70
CA GLY A 83 4.48 -11.34 10.09
C GLY A 83 4.59 -10.23 11.13
N LYS A 84 5.80 -9.77 11.48
CA LYS A 84 6.03 -8.78 12.55
C LYS A 84 6.10 -7.34 12.07
N THR A 85 6.15 -7.11 10.76
CA THR A 85 6.25 -5.77 10.18
C THR A 85 5.36 -5.67 8.95
N ILE A 86 4.71 -4.53 8.78
CA ILE A 86 4.03 -4.16 7.54
C ILE A 86 4.87 -3.07 6.88
N TYR A 87 5.35 -3.34 5.66
CA TYR A 87 6.03 -2.39 4.80
C TYR A 87 5.04 -1.73 3.85
N PHE A 88 5.28 -0.47 3.52
CA PHE A 88 4.40 0.32 2.66
C PHE A 88 5.12 1.51 2.03
N VAL A 89 4.54 2.09 0.99
CA VAL A 89 5.00 3.37 0.43
C VAL A 89 4.32 4.51 1.18
N SER A 90 5.08 5.55 1.58
CA SER A 90 4.53 6.76 2.19
C SER A 90 5.21 8.03 1.69
N ASN A 91 4.43 9.09 1.45
CA ASN A 91 4.92 10.42 1.08
C ASN A 91 5.20 11.35 2.29
N ARG A 92 5.21 10.81 3.51
CA ARG A 92 5.30 11.60 4.75
C ARG A 92 6.50 12.54 4.88
N THR A 93 7.54 12.33 4.10
CA THR A 93 8.75 13.18 4.03
C THR A 93 8.78 14.06 2.77
N GLY A 94 7.62 14.33 2.16
CA GLY A 94 7.49 15.10 0.92
C GLY A 94 7.64 14.26 -0.35
N PHE A 95 8.42 13.18 -0.30
CA PHE A 95 8.61 12.23 -1.41
C PHE A 95 8.21 10.82 -1.00
N LEU A 96 7.69 10.03 -1.95
CA LEU A 96 7.37 8.62 -1.71
C LEU A 96 8.63 7.84 -1.35
N ASN A 97 8.55 7.10 -0.25
CA ASN A 97 9.61 6.25 0.29
C ASN A 97 9.00 4.96 0.81
N VAL A 98 9.82 3.92 1.00
CA VAL A 98 9.39 2.73 1.72
C VAL A 98 9.53 2.98 3.22
N TRP A 99 8.47 2.66 3.94
CA TRP A 99 8.37 2.71 5.39
C TRP A 99 7.97 1.33 5.92
N GLY A 100 8.26 1.09 7.18
CA GLY A 100 7.82 -0.08 7.92
C GLY A 100 7.13 0.35 9.21
N ILE A 101 6.21 -0.47 9.70
CA ILE A 101 5.66 -0.36 11.05
C ILE A 101 5.59 -1.74 11.67
N HIS A 102 6.05 -1.86 12.91
CA HIS A 102 5.96 -3.13 13.61
C HIS A 102 4.50 -3.45 13.94
N PHE A 103 4.17 -4.74 13.90
CA PHE A 103 2.83 -5.24 14.06
C PHE A 103 2.78 -6.34 15.10
N ASN A 104 1.82 -6.23 16.02
CA ASN A 104 1.52 -7.28 16.98
C ASN A 104 0.36 -8.14 16.48
N SER A 105 0.69 -9.32 15.98
CA SER A 105 -0.28 -10.26 15.42
C SER A 105 -1.23 -10.92 16.43
N LYS A 106 -0.98 -10.74 17.74
CA LYS A 106 -1.91 -11.16 18.80
C LYS A 106 -3.00 -10.13 19.03
N THR A 107 -2.67 -8.84 18.89
CA THR A 107 -3.61 -7.74 19.19
C THR A 107 -4.16 -7.06 17.93
N GLY A 108 -3.57 -7.31 16.76
CA GLY A 108 -3.92 -6.64 15.51
C GLY A 108 -3.48 -5.17 15.44
N LYS A 109 -2.57 -4.74 16.33
CA LYS A 109 -2.22 -3.33 16.51
C LYS A 109 -0.79 -3.04 16.06
N PRO A 110 -0.51 -1.81 15.58
CA PRO A 110 0.85 -1.37 15.38
C PRO A 110 1.61 -1.25 16.71
N VAL A 111 2.93 -1.38 16.65
CA VAL A 111 3.84 -1.25 17.79
C VAL A 111 4.85 -0.13 17.50
N GLY A 112 4.78 0.94 18.28
CA GLY A 112 5.64 2.11 18.10
C GLY A 112 5.34 2.88 16.82
N ASP A 113 6.28 3.76 16.47
CA ASP A 113 6.16 4.65 15.31
C ASP A 113 6.68 3.98 14.03
N PRO A 114 6.15 4.36 12.85
CA PRO A 114 6.67 3.83 11.61
C PRO A 114 8.09 4.36 11.31
N PHE A 115 8.96 3.48 10.85
CA PHE A 115 10.36 3.74 10.54
C PHE A 115 10.60 3.78 9.03
N ARG A 116 11.55 4.61 8.60
CA ARG A 116 11.89 4.78 7.18
C ARG A 116 12.88 3.71 6.73
N VAL A 117 12.62 3.07 5.59
CA VAL A 117 13.49 2.03 5.00
C VAL A 117 14.38 2.59 3.90
N THR A 118 13.84 3.48 3.06
CA THR A 118 14.60 4.11 1.95
C THR A 118 14.71 5.62 2.15
N VAL A 119 15.77 6.23 1.63
CA VAL A 119 15.96 7.70 1.66
C VAL A 119 16.06 8.25 0.23
N PHE A 120 14.92 8.31 -0.45
CA PHE A 120 14.77 9.02 -1.71
C PHE A 120 14.46 10.50 -1.43
N GLY A 121 15.16 11.39 -2.13
CA GLY A 121 14.95 12.83 -2.17
C GLY A 121 15.51 13.41 -3.47
N GLY A 122 15.02 14.57 -3.91
CA GLY A 122 15.50 15.20 -5.14
C GLY A 122 15.01 14.51 -6.43
N PRO A 123 15.77 14.52 -7.55
CA PRO A 123 15.28 14.15 -8.88
C PRO A 123 14.89 12.67 -9.02
N VAL A 124 15.36 11.81 -8.10
CA VAL A 124 14.96 10.40 -8.01
C VAL A 124 13.73 10.30 -7.13
N GLN A 125 12.58 10.03 -7.75
CA GLN A 125 11.31 9.93 -7.06
C GLN A 125 10.69 8.56 -7.34
N LEU A 126 10.20 7.90 -6.28
CA LEU A 126 9.17 6.88 -6.47
C LEU A 126 7.95 7.59 -7.09
N HIS A 127 7.65 7.29 -8.35
CA HIS A 127 6.44 7.77 -8.99
C HIS A 127 5.35 6.71 -8.94
N PRO A 128 4.11 7.06 -8.58
CA PRO A 128 2.97 6.18 -8.74
C PRO A 128 2.50 6.19 -10.21
N ILE A 129 3.37 5.88 -11.18
CA ILE A 129 2.91 5.65 -12.56
C ILE A 129 2.50 4.18 -12.69
N GLY A 130 1.23 3.92 -12.40
CA GLY A 130 0.72 2.56 -12.26
C GLY A 130 1.20 1.92 -10.95
N ILE A 131 0.31 1.18 -10.31
CA ILE A 131 0.51 0.34 -9.11
C ILE A 131 1.99 -0.03 -8.86
N SER A 132 2.69 0.77 -8.05
CA SER A 132 4.07 0.49 -7.65
C SER A 132 4.05 -0.72 -6.70
N MET A 133 4.21 -1.92 -7.23
CA MET A 133 4.27 -3.11 -6.39
C MET A 133 5.62 -3.16 -5.68
N ILE A 134 5.57 -3.18 -4.34
CA ILE A 134 6.70 -3.60 -3.51
C ILE A 134 6.56 -5.11 -3.26
N SER A 135 7.67 -5.84 -3.26
CA SER A 135 7.72 -7.23 -2.80
C SER A 135 8.77 -7.39 -1.70
N VAL A 136 8.42 -8.12 -0.65
CA VAL A 136 9.23 -8.33 0.55
C VAL A 136 9.60 -9.80 0.66
N GLY A 137 10.90 -10.09 0.74
CA GLY A 137 11.44 -11.43 1.04
C GLY A 137 12.04 -11.49 2.45
N ALA A 138 12.64 -12.62 2.81
CA ALA A 138 13.16 -12.85 4.17
C ALA A 138 14.22 -11.81 4.60
N ASN A 139 15.05 -11.35 3.67
CA ASN A 139 16.09 -10.35 3.91
C ASN A 139 16.31 -9.41 2.70
N ARG A 140 15.30 -9.27 1.83
CA ARG A 140 15.40 -8.51 0.56
C ARG A 140 14.11 -7.75 0.31
N LEU A 141 14.23 -6.62 -0.36
CA LEU A 141 13.12 -5.82 -0.85
C LEU A 141 13.29 -5.57 -2.34
N LEU A 142 12.24 -5.78 -3.13
CA LEU A 142 12.18 -5.39 -4.53
C LEU A 142 11.25 -4.19 -4.67
N VAL A 143 11.76 -3.13 -5.30
CA VAL A 143 11.05 -1.87 -5.52
C VAL A 143 11.26 -1.47 -6.98
N ASN A 144 10.19 -1.09 -7.67
CA ASN A 144 10.28 -0.49 -9.00
C ASN A 144 10.46 1.02 -8.87
N LEU A 145 11.44 1.58 -9.58
CA LEU A 145 11.80 3.00 -9.55
C LEU A 145 11.79 3.56 -10.97
N VAL A 146 11.28 4.78 -11.13
CA VAL A 146 11.38 5.54 -12.37
C VAL A 146 12.13 6.83 -12.06
N GLU A 147 13.21 7.06 -12.78
CA GLU A 147 13.91 8.34 -12.75
C GLU A 147 13.29 9.23 -13.85
N SER A 148 12.58 10.28 -13.43
CA SER A 148 12.04 11.28 -14.34
C SER A 148 13.03 12.44 -14.44
N SER A 149 13.64 12.64 -15.61
CA SER A 149 14.40 13.85 -15.92
C SER A 149 13.59 14.75 -16.86
N GLY A 150 13.53 16.05 -16.54
CA GLY A 150 12.91 17.07 -17.38
C GLY A 150 14.00 17.98 -17.94
N ASN A 151 14.06 18.10 -19.28
CA ASN A 151 15.02 18.98 -19.95
C ASN A 151 14.24 20.05 -20.71
N ILE A 152 14.65 21.31 -20.56
CA ILE A 152 14.19 22.42 -21.40
C ILE A 152 15.32 22.68 -22.40
N TRP A 153 14.99 22.63 -23.69
CA TRP A 153 15.94 22.85 -24.78
C TRP A 153 15.67 24.20 -25.43
N VAL A 154 16.73 24.94 -25.75
CA VAL A 154 16.66 26.18 -26.54
C VAL A 154 17.25 25.92 -27.92
N LEU A 155 16.59 26.40 -28.96
CA LEU A 155 17.11 26.42 -30.33
C LEU A 155 17.53 27.86 -30.65
N GLU A 156 18.77 28.02 -31.12
CA GLU A 156 19.29 29.32 -31.55
C GLU A 156 19.21 29.42 -33.08
N ASN A 157 18.92 30.62 -33.60
CA ASN A 157 18.86 30.93 -35.03
C ASN A 157 17.77 30.19 -35.83
N VAL A 158 16.56 30.04 -35.27
CA VAL A 158 15.43 29.36 -35.93
C VAL A 158 14.83 30.10 -37.14
N ASP A 159 15.30 31.34 -37.41
CA ASP A 159 14.82 32.19 -38.53
C ASP A 159 15.97 32.70 -39.43
N ARG A 160 17.02 31.89 -39.69
CA ARG A 160 18.03 32.18 -40.72
C ARG A 160 17.81 31.39 -42.00
#